data_AF-A0A3D1Q840-F1
#
_entry.id   AF-A0A3D1Q840-F1
#
_cell.length_a   1.000
_cell.length_b   1.000
_cell.length_c   1.000
_cell.angle_alpha   90.00
_cell.angle_beta   90.00
_cell.angle_gamma   90.00
#
_symmetry.space_group_name_H-M   'P 1'
#
loop_
_entity.id
_entity.type
_entity.pdbx_description
1 polymer ?
#
loop_
_entity_poly.entity_id
_entity_poly.type
_entity_poly.pdbx_seq_one_letter_code
_entity_poly.pdbx_strand_id
1 'polypeptide(L)' 'GVGSANVLWIPFATKCKTKANKQVLLMELILEGVLSIQAGENPRVIREKLMTFLPTDTRKAAEQQKSLEMGM' A
#
# COMPACT_ATOMS: atom_id res chain seq x y z
N GLY A 1 -9.25 35.06 8.95
CA GLY A 1 -9.76 34.05 9.91
C GLY A 1 -10.15 32.76 9.23
N VAL A 2 -11.16 32.77 8.37
CA VAL A 2 -11.69 31.54 7.71
C VAL A 2 -10.97 31.12 6.43
N GLY A 3 -10.47 32.08 5.63
CA GLY A 3 -9.78 31.78 4.37
C GLY A 3 -8.44 31.05 4.57
N SER A 4 -7.69 31.43 5.61
CA SER A 4 -6.43 30.77 5.96
C SER A 4 -6.66 29.33 6.43
N ALA A 5 -7.72 29.07 7.21
CA ALA A 5 -8.07 27.73 7.68
C ALA A 5 -8.37 26.77 6.52
N ASN A 6 -9.19 27.19 5.56
CA ASN A 6 -9.59 26.35 4.43
C ASN A 6 -8.46 26.12 3.42
N VAL A 7 -7.56 27.09 3.24
CA VAL A 7 -6.50 27.02 2.23
C VAL A 7 -5.21 26.40 2.76
N LEU A 8 -4.90 26.53 4.06
CA LEU A 8 -3.63 26.05 4.62
C LEU A 8 -3.82 24.86 5.55
N TRP A 9 -4.70 24.97 6.54
CA TRP A 9 -4.86 23.93 7.56
C TRP A 9 -5.56 22.68 7.04
N ILE A 10 -6.62 22.83 6.23
CA ILE A 10 -7.35 21.69 5.65
C ILE A 10 -6.47 20.82 4.72
N PRO A 11 -5.77 21.35 3.70
CA PRO A 11 -4.95 20.51 2.84
C PRO A 11 -3.73 19.93 3.57
N PHE A 12 -3.21 20.62 4.60
CA PHE A 12 -2.14 20.08 5.43
C PHE A 12 -2.61 18.87 6.24
N ALA A 13 -3.76 18.96 6.90
CA ALA A 13 -4.38 17.85 7.61
C ALA A 13 -4.68 16.68 6.67
N THR A 14 -5.25 16.95 5.50
CA THR A 14 -5.54 15.92 4.49
C THR A 14 -4.27 15.21 4.01
N LYS A 15 -3.18 15.94 3.73
CA LYS A 15 -1.90 15.34 3.34
C LYS A 15 -1.33 14.44 4.43
N CYS A 16 -1.42 14.86 5.69
CA CYS A 16 -0.99 14.06 6.83
C CYS A 16 -1.82 12.78 6.95
N LYS A 17 -3.16 12.92 6.90
CA LYS A 17 -4.09 11.78 6.94
C LYS A 17 -3.87 10.79 5.81
N THR A 18 -3.63 11.27 4.59
CA THR A 18 -3.31 10.39 3.44
C THR A 18 -2.02 9.61 3.67
N LYS A 19 -0.98 10.23 4.23
CA LYS A 19 0.27 9.52 4.56
C LYS A 19 0.07 8.51 5.69
N ALA A 20 -0.68 8.87 6.72
CA ALA A 20 -1.00 7.98 7.83
C ALA A 20 -1.78 6.75 7.35
N ASN A 21 -2.80 6.94 6.51
CA ASN A 21 -3.58 5.84 5.94
C ASN A 21 -2.70 4.88 5.11
N LYS A 22 -1.72 5.41 4.36
CA LYS A 22 -0.75 4.56 3.62
C LYS A 22 0.13 3.74 4.57
N GLN A 23 0.57 4.31 5.69
CA GLN A 23 1.35 3.59 6.69
C GLN A 23 0.53 2.50 7.38
N VAL A 24 -0.73 2.79 7.73
CA VAL A 24 -1.64 1.80 8.32
C VAL A 24 -1.82 0.61 7.37
N LEU A 25 -2.12 0.87 6.09
CA LEU A 25 -2.24 -0.19 5.08
C LEU A 25 -0.96 -1.05 4.97
N LEU A 26 0.22 -0.43 5.04
CA LEU A 26 1.48 -1.14 4.99
C LEU A 26 1.70 -2.03 6.22
N MET A 27 1.33 -1.54 7.41
CA MET A 27 1.39 -2.31 8.64
C MET A 27 0.40 -3.50 8.61
N GLU A 28 -0.81 -3.30 8.09
CA GLU A 28 -1.80 -4.37 7.88
C GLU A 28 -1.27 -5.45 6.93
N LEU A 29 -0.63 -5.05 5.83
CA LEU A 29 -0.02 -5.98 4.88
C LEU A 29 1.08 -6.82 5.52
N ILE A 30 1.95 -6.21 6.33
CA ILE A 30 3.01 -6.91 7.06
C ILE A 30 2.39 -7.88 8.06
N LEU A 31 1.38 -7.45 8.81
CA LEU A 31 0.71 -8.27 9.82
C LEU A 31 0.08 -9.52 9.19
N GLU A 32 -0.66 -9.36 8.10
CA GLU A 32 -1.26 -10.47 7.34
C GLU A 32 -0.20 -11.42 6.78
N GLY A 33 0.90 -10.86 6.26
CA GLY A 33 2.04 -11.65 5.79
C GLY A 33 2.65 -12.51 6.89
N VAL A 34 2.88 -11.94 8.07
CA VAL A 34 3.43 -12.65 9.24
C VAL A 34 2.46 -13.73 9.73
N LEU A 35 1.17 -13.41 9.82
CA LEU A 35 0.13 -14.38 10.20
C LEU A 35 0.05 -15.56 9.21
N SER A 36 0.14 -15.27 7.91
CA SER A 36 0.11 -16.31 6.88
C SER A 36 1.35 -17.21 6.91
N ILE A 37 2.52 -16.64 7.22
CA ILE A 37 3.75 -17.42 7.44
C ILE A 37 3.61 -18.30 8.70
N GLN A 38 3.07 -17.75 9.79
CA GLN A 38 2.87 -18.50 11.03
C GLN A 38 1.87 -19.65 10.85
N ALA A 39 0.82 -19.44 10.07
CA ALA A 39 -0.16 -20.46 9.73
C ALA A 39 0.40 -21.56 8.81
N GLY A 40 1.62 -21.39 8.27
CA GLY A 40 2.23 -22.35 7.36
C GLY A 40 1.60 -22.33 5.95
N GLU A 41 1.01 -21.20 5.53
CA GLU A 41 0.46 -21.09 4.18
C GLU A 41 1.54 -21.21 3.11
N ASN A 42 1.18 -21.78 1.96
CA ASN A 42 2.10 -21.90 0.84
C ASN A 42 2.53 -20.50 0.35
N PRO A 43 3.83 -20.20 0.20
CA PRO A 43 4.34 -18.89 -0.22
C PRO A 43 3.72 -18.34 -1.52
N ARG A 44 3.21 -19.22 -2.39
CA ARG A 44 2.49 -18.84 -3.60
C ARG A 44 1.12 -18.21 -3.29
N VAL A 45 0.39 -18.80 -2.33
CA VAL A 45 -0.92 -18.32 -1.87
C VAL A 45 -0.77 -17.02 -1.09
N ILE A 46 0.27 -16.91 -0.24
CA ILE A 46 0.58 -15.67 0.49
C ILE A 46 0.80 -14.51 -0.49
N ARG A 47 1.60 -14.71 -1.56
CA ARG A 47 1.78 -13.68 -2.59
C ARG A 47 0.47 -13.27 -3.24
N GLU A 48 -0.38 -14.22 -3.58
CA GLU A 48 -1.64 -13.93 -4.27
C GLU A 48 -2.59 -13.12 -3.38
N LYS A 49 -2.71 -13.49 -2.09
CA LYS A 49 -3.44 -12.69 -1.09
C LYS A 49 -2.85 -11.30 -0.92
N LEU A 50 -1.54 -11.17 -0.70
CA LEU A 50 -0.91 -9.85 -0.52
C LEU A 50 -1.09 -8.96 -1.75
N MET A 51 -1.12 -9.54 -2.95
CA MET A 51 -1.36 -8.81 -4.21
C MET A 51 -2.80 -8.30 -4.39
N THR A 52 -3.80 -8.81 -3.65
CA THR A 52 -5.18 -8.27 -3.68
C THR A 52 -5.33 -7.05 -2.77
N PHE A 53 -4.49 -6.92 -1.74
CA PHE A 53 -4.47 -5.74 -0.85
C PHE A 53 -3.78 -4.52 -1.48
N LEU A 54 -3.02 -4.71 -2.56
CA LEU A 54 -2.39 -3.59 -3.27
C LEU A 54 -3.39 -2.89 -4.20
N PRO A 55 -3.46 -1.54 -4.18
CA PRO A 55 -4.17 -0.76 -5.18
C PRO A 55 -3.75 -1.15 -6.61
N THR A 56 -4.70 -1.13 -7.55
CA THR A 56 -4.47 -1.55 -8.95
C THR A 56 -3.29 -0.82 -9.61
N ASP A 57 -3.02 0.44 -9.21
CA ASP A 57 -1.91 1.23 -9.72
C ASP A 57 -0.54 0.71 -9.26
N THR A 58 -0.40 0.25 -8.01
CA THR A 58 0.85 -0.34 -7.53
C THR A 58 1.03 -1.77 -8.05
N ARG A 59 -0.06 -2.49 -8.33
CA ARG A 59 -0.04 -3.79 -9.01
C ARG A 59 0.57 -3.69 -10.41
N LYS A 60 0.16 -2.68 -11.19
CA LYS A 60 0.73 -2.40 -12.52
C LYS A 60 2.20 -1.99 -12.46
N ALA A 61 2.59 -1.20 -11.46
CA ALA A 61 3.99 -0.82 -11.27
C ALA A 61 4.87 -2.04 -10.95
N ALA A 62 4.39 -2.98 -10.12
CA ALA A 62 5.10 -4.21 -9.82
C ALA A 62 5.19 -5.16 -11.03
N GLU A 63 4.13 -5.23 -11.85
CA GLU A 63 4.12 -5.98 -13.11
C GLU A 63 5.04 -5.35 -14.17
N GLN A 64 5.08 -4.01 -14.27
CA GLN A 64 5.98 -3.26 -15.14
C GLN A 64 7.45 -3.43 -14.73
N GLN A 65 7.75 -3.35 -13.44
CA GLN A 65 9.09 -3.62 -12.91
C GLN A 65 9.55 -5.03 -13.28
N LYS A 66 8.65 -6.01 -13.16
CA LYS A 66 8.91 -7.40 -13.54
C LYS A 66 9.11 -7.58 -15.05
N SER A 67 8.44 -6.79 -15.89
CA SER A 67 8.66 -6.79 -17.35
C SER A 67 9.96 -6.10 -17.76
N LEU A 68 10.44 -5.11 -16.99
CA LEU A 68 11.70 -4.41 -17.23
C LEU A 68 12.92 -5.24 -16.82
N GLU A 69 12.82 -6.01 -15.72
CA GLU A 69 13.88 -6.93 -15.29
C GLU A 69 14.01 -8.18 -16.18
N MET A 70 12.95 -8.58 -16.88
CA MET A 70 12.94 -9.77 -17.74
C MET A 70 13.44 -9.53 -19.18
N GLY A 71 13.98 -8.34 -19.48
CA GLY A 71 14.71 -8.07 -20.72
C GLY A 71 13.85 -8.21 -21.98
N MET A 72 13.12 -7.14 -22.31
CA MET A 72 13.13 -6.63 -23.68
C MET A 72 14.07 -5.44 -23.74
#